data_AF-A0A233W2L0-F1
#
_entry.id   AF-A0A233W2L0-F1
#
_cell.length_a   1.000
_cell.length_b   1.000
_cell.length_c   1.000
_cell.angle_alpha   90.00
_cell.angle_beta   90.00
_cell.angle_gamma   90.00
#
_symmetry.space_group_name_H-M   'P 1'
#
loop_
_entity.id
_entity.type
_entity.pdbx_description
1 polymer ?
#
loop_
_entity_poly.entity_id
_entity_poly.type
_entity_poly.pdbx_seq_one_letter_code
_entity_poly.pdbx_strand_id
1 'polypeptide(L)'
;MKLLALKKKKKGFTLLELLVVLAILAILIAIAVPVYKGQKEKAAITAHNANVRVLETAVESYRQDKGKYPGSVDELVKGDYIKKEPEIPKILNNGTGGKYDIDSTNGNVSPGEDAFSIKKDDKSNGTN
;
A
#
# COMPACT_ATOMS: atom_id res chain seq x y z
N MET A 1 -41.97 32.87 50.44
CA MET A 1 -42.23 31.78 49.48
C MET A 1 -40.92 31.10 49.17
N LYS A 2 -40.78 29.80 49.45
CA LYS A 2 -39.52 29.06 49.33
C LYS A 2 -39.50 28.37 47.96
N LEU A 3 -38.60 28.78 47.07
CA LEU A 3 -38.42 28.13 45.77
C LEU A 3 -37.70 26.79 46.00
N LEU A 4 -38.38 25.68 45.79
CA LEU A 4 -37.78 24.35 45.82
C LEU A 4 -37.03 24.13 44.51
N ALA A 5 -35.73 24.46 44.49
CA ALA A 5 -34.85 24.11 43.38
C ALA A 5 -34.71 22.58 43.29
N LEU A 6 -35.39 21.97 42.31
CA LEU A 6 -35.26 20.56 41.97
C LEU A 6 -33.81 20.28 41.50
N LYS A 7 -33.00 19.72 42.38
CA LYS A 7 -31.64 19.27 42.07
C LYS A 7 -31.72 18.12 41.05
N LYS A 8 -31.55 18.41 39.76
CA LYS A 8 -31.41 17.38 38.72
C LYS A 8 -30.27 16.44 39.13
N LYS A 9 -30.59 15.16 39.42
CA LYS A 9 -29.59 14.12 39.63
C LYS A 9 -28.81 13.98 38.33
N LYS A 10 -27.55 14.44 38.31
CA LYS A 10 -26.63 14.15 37.21
C LYS A 10 -26.41 12.63 37.22
N LYS A 11 -26.93 11.92 36.21
CA LYS A 11 -26.59 10.51 35.98
C LYS A 11 -25.14 10.50 35.50
N GLY A 12 -24.24 9.94 36.31
CA GLY A 12 -22.85 9.72 35.94
C GLY A 12 -22.73 8.47 35.07
N PHE A 13 -21.69 8.43 34.24
CA PHE A 13 -21.28 7.26 33.50
C PHE A 13 -20.83 6.17 34.47
N THR A 14 -21.36 4.95 34.34
CA THR A 14 -20.97 3.83 35.18
C THR A 14 -19.71 3.17 34.61
N LEU A 15 -18.87 2.61 35.49
CA LEU A 15 -17.69 1.84 35.06
C LEU A 15 -18.09 0.62 34.23
N LEU A 16 -19.28 0.05 34.49
CA LEU A 16 -19.82 -1.09 33.76
C LEU A 16 -20.16 -0.71 32.30
N GLU A 17 -20.74 0.47 32.09
CA GLU A 17 -21.03 0.98 30.73
C GLU A 17 -19.74 1.13 29.92
N LEU A 18 -18.66 1.62 30.53
CA LEU A 18 -17.36 1.70 29.85
C LEU A 18 -16.80 0.32 29.51
N LEU A 19 -16.92 -0.63 30.45
CA LEU A 19 -16.36 -1.97 30.30
C LEU A 19 -16.97 -2.71 29.12
N VAL A 20 -18.30 -2.68 28.98
CA VAL A 20 -19.00 -3.35 27.87
C VAL A 20 -18.61 -2.70 26.53
N VAL A 21 -18.47 -1.38 26.49
CA VAL A 21 -18.04 -0.67 25.27
C VAL A 21 -16.63 -1.08 24.86
N LEU A 22 -15.68 -1.13 25.81
CA LEU A 22 -14.31 -1.57 25.52
C LEU A 22 -14.25 -3.04 25.07
N ALA A 23 -15.10 -3.90 25.64
CA ALA A 23 -15.19 -5.30 25.23
C ALA A 23 -15.63 -5.43 23.76
N ILE A 24 -16.65 -4.67 23.34
CA ILE A 24 -17.11 -4.67 21.93
C ILE A 24 -16.03 -4.07 21.02
N LEU A 25 -15.37 -2.97 21.42
CA LEU A 25 -14.29 -2.35 20.65
C LEU A 25 -13.12 -3.32 20.43
N ALA A 26 -12.75 -4.13 21.43
CA ALA A 26 -11.71 -5.13 21.30
C ALA A 26 -12.04 -6.19 20.23
N ILE A 27 -13.29 -6.66 20.19
CA ILE A 27 -13.76 -7.64 19.18
C ILE A 27 -13.70 -7.02 17.78
N LEU A 28 -14.16 -5.78 17.62
CA LEU A 28 -14.11 -5.09 16.33
C LEU A 28 -12.68 -4.91 15.84
N ILE A 29 -11.74 -4.50 16.69
CA ILE A 29 -10.33 -4.33 16.34
C ILE A 29 -9.70 -5.66 15.93
N ALA A 30 -10.01 -6.75 16.64
CA ALA A 30 -9.48 -8.08 16.35
C ALA A 30 -9.79 -8.53 14.90
N ILE A 31 -10.97 -8.18 14.38
CA ILE A 31 -11.38 -8.49 13.00
C ILE A 31 -10.88 -7.41 12.02
N ALA A 32 -10.94 -6.14 12.40
CA ALA A 32 -10.61 -5.02 11.52
C ALA A 32 -9.14 -5.01 11.10
N VAL A 33 -8.21 -5.34 12.01
CA VAL A 33 -6.76 -5.29 11.73
C VAL A 33 -6.33 -6.24 10.60
N PRO A 34 -6.62 -7.57 10.64
CA PRO A 34 -6.21 -8.47 9.56
C PRO A 34 -6.90 -8.13 8.24
N VAL A 35 -8.18 -7.75 8.26
CA VAL A 35 -8.91 -7.32 7.06
C VAL A 35 -8.26 -6.09 6.44
N TYR A 36 -7.98 -5.06 7.24
CA TYR A 36 -7.36 -3.83 6.76
C TYR A 36 -5.97 -4.08 6.16
N LYS A 37 -5.14 -4.93 6.79
CA LYS A 37 -3.83 -5.32 6.25
C LYS A 37 -3.96 -5.95 4.85
N GLY A 38 -4.85 -6.94 4.68
CA GLY A 38 -5.06 -7.59 3.39
C GLY A 38 -5.59 -6.64 2.31
N GLN A 39 -6.46 -5.70 2.66
CA GLN A 39 -6.94 -4.69 1.69
C GLN A 39 -5.82 -3.73 1.27
N LYS A 40 -4.94 -3.36 2.19
CA LYS A 40 -3.79 -2.50 1.90
C LYS A 40 -2.81 -3.16 0.92
N GLU A 41 -2.58 -4.46 1.08
CA GLU A 41 -1.75 -5.26 0.16
C GLU A 41 -2.38 -5.36 -1.24
N LYS A 42 -3.68 -5.65 -1.33
CA LYS A 42 -4.40 -5.68 -2.62
C LYS A 42 -4.35 -4.35 -3.36
N ALA A 43 -4.53 -3.24 -2.63
CA ALA A 43 -4.40 -1.90 -3.18
C ALA A 43 -2.97 -1.63 -3.67
N ALA A 44 -1.96 -2.08 -2.94
CA ALA A 44 -0.56 -1.98 -3.33
C ALA A 44 -0.27 -2.76 -4.63
N ILE A 45 -0.75 -3.99 -4.77
CA ILE A 45 -0.60 -4.79 -6.01
C ILE A 45 -1.28 -4.08 -7.19
N THR A 46 -2.48 -3.54 -6.97
CA THR A 46 -3.22 -2.83 -8.02
C THR A 46 -2.50 -1.55 -8.46
N ALA A 47 -1.96 -0.79 -7.52
CA ALA A 47 -1.16 0.40 -7.81
C ALA A 47 0.13 0.04 -8.57
N HIS A 48 0.82 -1.04 -8.16
CA HIS A 48 2.00 -1.54 -8.85
C HIS A 48 1.68 -1.91 -10.31
N ASN A 49 0.60 -2.66 -10.56
CA ASN A 49 0.19 -3.04 -11.91
C ASN A 49 -0.21 -1.82 -12.75
N ALA A 50 -0.81 -0.80 -12.15
CA ALA A 50 -1.12 0.45 -12.84
C ALA A 50 0.16 1.19 -13.26
N ASN A 51 1.16 1.26 -12.37
CA ASN A 51 2.46 1.86 -12.68
C ASN A 51 3.18 1.14 -13.83
N VAL A 52 3.16 -0.20 -13.84
CA VAL A 52 3.75 -1.00 -14.93
C VAL A 52 3.11 -0.62 -16.27
N ARG A 53 1.78 -0.56 -16.34
CA ARG A 53 1.06 -0.18 -17.58
C ARG A 53 1.39 1.24 -18.06
N VAL A 54 1.56 2.17 -17.14
CA VAL A 54 1.97 3.56 -17.48
C VAL A 54 3.38 3.54 -18.08
N LEU A 55 4.30 2.78 -17.49
CA LEU A 55 5.66 2.64 -17.99
C LEU A 55 5.69 1.92 -19.34
N GLU A 56 4.94 0.83 -19.53
CA GLU A 56 4.83 0.13 -20.83
C GLU A 56 4.37 1.07 -21.94
N THR A 57 3.38 1.93 -21.65
CA THR A 57 2.89 2.94 -22.61
C THR A 57 3.98 3.97 -22.95
N ALA A 58 4.75 4.41 -21.95
CA ALA A 58 5.86 5.34 -22.15
C ALA A 58 7.02 4.69 -22.93
N VAL A 59 7.34 3.43 -22.65
CA VAL A 59 8.33 2.62 -23.38
C VAL A 59 7.95 2.50 -24.85
N GLU A 60 6.69 2.18 -25.13
CA GLU A 60 6.19 2.06 -26.49
C GLU A 60 6.25 3.41 -27.24
N SER A 61 5.91 4.50 -26.57
CA SER A 61 6.03 5.86 -27.13
C SER A 61 7.49 6.20 -27.45
N TYR A 62 8.42 5.91 -26.54
CA TYR A 62 9.86 6.09 -26.77
C TYR A 62 10.35 5.27 -27.97
N ARG A 63 9.89 4.01 -28.10
CA ARG A 63 10.25 3.14 -29.22
C ARG A 63 9.78 3.71 -30.55
N GLN A 64 8.57 4.26 -30.61
CA GLN A 64 8.03 4.86 -31.83
C GLN A 64 8.87 6.07 -32.28
N ASP A 65 9.35 6.88 -31.34
CA ASP A 65 10.13 8.09 -31.64
C ASP A 65 11.61 7.82 -31.91
N LYS A 66 12.21 6.84 -31.22
CA LYS A 66 13.67 6.57 -31.27
C LYS A 66 14.05 5.31 -32.05
N GLY A 67 13.07 4.49 -32.44
CA GLY A 67 13.29 3.22 -33.15
C GLY A 67 13.92 2.11 -32.30
N LYS A 68 14.08 2.31 -31.00
CA LYS A 68 14.66 1.36 -30.04
C LYS A 68 13.99 1.51 -28.68
N TYR A 69 14.01 0.46 -27.86
CA TYR A 69 13.56 0.55 -26.47
C TYR A 69 14.54 1.37 -25.62
N PRO A 70 14.06 2.05 -24.56
CA PRO A 70 14.91 2.74 -23.61
C PRO A 70 15.72 1.74 -22.78
N GLY A 71 16.92 2.13 -22.36
CA GLY A 71 17.77 1.29 -21.51
C GLY A 71 17.41 1.33 -20.01
N SER A 72 16.60 2.31 -19.59
CA SER A 72 16.18 2.49 -18.20
C SER A 72 14.99 3.44 -18.10
N VAL A 73 14.30 3.44 -16.96
CA VAL A 73 13.20 4.39 -16.69
C VAL A 73 13.70 5.84 -16.67
N ASP A 74 14.95 6.07 -16.28
CA ASP A 74 15.57 7.40 -16.27
C ASP A 74 15.64 8.02 -17.68
N GLU A 75 15.83 7.22 -18.72
CA GLU A 75 15.75 7.70 -20.11
C GLU A 75 14.35 8.16 -20.50
N LEU A 76 13.30 7.52 -19.98
CA LEU A 76 11.91 7.95 -20.20
C LEU A 76 11.63 9.29 -19.52
N VAL A 77 12.20 9.52 -18.34
CA VAL A 77 12.07 10.78 -17.61
C VAL A 77 12.81 11.90 -18.36
N LYS A 78 14.06 11.65 -18.76
CA LYS A 78 14.86 12.62 -19.53
C LYS A 78 14.29 12.93 -20.91
N GLY A 79 13.59 11.97 -21.50
CA GLY A 79 12.91 12.12 -22.78
C GLY A 79 11.50 12.73 -22.70
N ASP A 80 11.06 13.18 -21.53
CA ASP A 80 9.73 13.75 -21.28
C ASP A 80 8.54 12.81 -21.58
N TYR A 81 8.77 11.50 -21.69
CA TYR A 81 7.70 10.50 -21.85
C TYR A 81 6.96 10.24 -20.53
N ILE A 82 7.62 10.49 -19.40
CA ILE A 82 7.03 10.44 -18.07
C ILE A 82 7.62 11.53 -17.18
N LYS A 83 6.80 12.16 -16.32
CA LYS A 83 7.25 13.29 -15.48
C LYS A 83 8.11 12.87 -14.29
N LYS A 84 7.88 11.67 -13.76
CA LYS A 84 8.59 11.11 -12.60
C LYS A 84 8.47 9.59 -12.66
N GLU A 85 9.55 8.90 -12.30
CA GLU A 85 9.51 7.46 -12.06
C GLU A 85 8.47 7.12 -10.97
N PRO A 86 7.52 6.21 -11.23
CA PRO A 86 6.58 5.77 -10.22
C PRO A 86 7.30 4.93 -9.16
N GLU A 87 6.92 5.12 -7.90
CA GLU A 87 7.48 4.37 -6.79
C GLU A 87 6.72 3.05 -6.59
N ILE A 88 7.46 1.99 -6.25
CA ILE A 88 6.86 0.71 -5.89
C ILE A 88 6.24 0.83 -4.50
N PRO A 89 4.94 0.49 -4.34
CA PRO A 89 4.27 0.57 -3.05
C PRO A 89 5.05 -0.14 -1.93
N LYS A 90 5.32 0.57 -0.84
CA LYS A 90 6.25 0.13 0.22
C LYS A 90 5.89 -1.20 0.88
N ILE A 91 4.60 -1.55 0.84
CA ILE A 91 4.06 -2.80 1.39
C ILE A 91 4.58 -4.01 0.61
N LEU A 92 4.98 -3.82 -0.66
CA LEU A 92 5.51 -4.88 -1.53
C LEU A 92 7.03 -5.03 -1.44
N ASN A 93 7.74 -4.00 -0.97
CA ASN A 93 9.21 -3.92 -1.01
C ASN A 93 9.87 -3.79 0.37
N ASN A 94 9.14 -4.11 1.44
CA ASN A 94 9.59 -3.96 2.83
C ASN A 94 10.13 -2.55 3.19
N GLY A 95 9.70 -1.52 2.46
CA GLY A 95 10.15 -0.14 2.66
C GLY A 95 11.49 0.21 2.03
N THR A 96 12.09 -0.68 1.24
CA THR A 96 13.43 -0.52 0.65
C THR A 96 13.45 0.46 -0.53
N GLY A 97 12.27 0.81 -1.10
CA GLY A 97 12.19 1.84 -2.13
C GLY A 97 12.72 1.40 -3.50
N GLY A 98 12.42 0.16 -3.89
CA GLY A 98 12.86 -0.40 -5.18
C GLY A 98 12.29 0.32 -6.40
N LYS A 99 12.98 0.14 -7.52
CA LYS A 99 12.73 0.78 -8.81
C LYS A 99 12.14 -0.16 -9.85
N TYR A 100 11.73 0.40 -10.97
CA TYR A 100 11.34 -0.39 -12.14
C TYR A 100 12.51 -0.50 -13.12
N ASP A 101 12.75 -1.70 -13.61
CA ASP A 101 13.72 -1.98 -14.66
C ASP A 101 12.99 -2.16 -16.00
N ILE A 102 13.68 -1.78 -17.08
CA ILE A 102 13.21 -1.97 -18.45
C ILE A 102 14.21 -2.85 -19.17
N ASP A 103 13.74 -3.93 -19.76
CA ASP A 103 14.56 -4.74 -20.65
C ASP A 103 14.65 -4.04 -22.01
N SER A 104 15.85 -3.55 -22.33
CA SER A 104 16.15 -2.83 -23.57
C SER A 104 15.96 -3.66 -24.86
N THR A 105 15.78 -4.98 -24.74
CA THR A 105 15.63 -5.89 -25.88
C THR A 105 14.19 -6.01 -26.33
N ASN A 106 13.26 -6.06 -25.37
CA ASN A 106 11.85 -6.35 -25.62
C ASN A 106 10.89 -5.28 -25.08
N GLY A 107 11.39 -4.30 -24.31
CA GLY A 107 10.58 -3.23 -23.72
C GLY A 107 9.78 -3.66 -22.49
N ASN A 108 9.99 -4.87 -21.97
CA ASN A 108 9.26 -5.35 -20.81
C ASN A 108 9.66 -4.54 -19.58
N VAL A 109 8.66 -4.10 -18.82
CA VAL A 109 8.83 -3.38 -17.56
C VAL A 109 8.67 -4.37 -16.41
N SER A 110 9.69 -4.47 -15.56
CA SER A 110 9.70 -5.36 -14.40
C SER A 110 10.05 -4.58 -13.13
N PRO A 111 9.54 -4.96 -11.95
CA PRO A 111 10.17 -4.52 -10.71
C PRO A 111 11.63 -5.00 -10.68
N GLY A 112 12.55 -4.13 -10.26
CA GLY A 112 13.97 -4.48 -10.18
C GLY A 112 14.25 -5.57 -9.14
N GLU A 113 15.44 -6.15 -9.18
CA GLU A 113 15.81 -7.28 -8.30
C GLU A 113 15.70 -6.93 -6.79
N ASP A 114 15.85 -5.65 -6.44
CA ASP A 114 15.71 -5.12 -5.09
C ASP A 114 14.26 -4.76 -4.70
N ALA A 115 13.34 -4.78 -5.67
CA ALA A 115 12.00 -4.24 -5.53
C ALA A 115 10.98 -5.16 -4.86
N PHE A 116 11.23 -6.47 -4.82
CA PHE A 116 10.37 -7.43 -4.13
C PHE A 116 11.18 -8.20 -3.08
N SER A 117 11.67 -7.49 -2.06
CA SER A 117 12.16 -8.12 -0.84
C SER A 117 11.00 -8.54 0.05
N ILE A 118 10.10 -9.40 -0.45
CA ILE A 118 9.33 -10.28 0.45
C ILE A 118 10.43 -11.17 1.04
N LYS A 119 10.91 -10.85 2.26
CA LYS A 119 11.46 -11.91 3.09
C LYS A 119 10.38 -12.97 3.04
N LYS A 120 10.65 -14.11 2.38
CA LYS A 120 9.87 -15.32 2.64
C LYS A 120 9.91 -15.40 4.15
N ASP A 121 8.78 -15.11 4.81
CA ASP A 121 8.61 -15.58 6.16
C ASP A 121 8.77 -17.09 5.99
N ASP A 122 9.94 -17.61 6.39
CA ASP A 122 10.17 -19.03 6.59
C ASP A 122 9.11 -19.48 7.60
N LYS A 123 7.92 -19.81 7.11
CA LYS A 123 7.03 -20.74 7.78
C LYS A 123 7.45 -22.16 7.42
N SER A 124 8.74 -22.44 7.59
CA SER A 124 9.17 -23.75 8.08
C SER A 124 8.96 -23.71 9.60
N ASN A 125 7.76 -24.03 10.05
CA ASN A 125 7.61 -24.52 11.42
C ASN A 125 6.55 -25.62 11.46
N GLY A 126 7.05 -26.85 11.44
CA GLY A 126 6.46 -27.94 12.23
C GLY A 126 5.43 -28.81 11.53
N THR A 127 5.87 -29.63 10.57
CA THR A 127 5.45 -31.03 10.58
C THR A 127 6.24 -31.75 11.65
N ASN A 128 5.58 -32.11 12.76
CA ASN A 128 5.73 -33.37 13.49
C ASN A 128 4.65 -33.46 14.56
#